data_AF-G0EHU3-F1
#
_entry.id   AF-G0EHU3-F1
#
_cell.length_a   1.000
_cell.length_b   1.000
_cell.length_c   1.000
_cell.angle_alpha   90.00
_cell.angle_beta   90.00
_cell.angle_gamma   90.00
#
_symmetry.space_group_name_H-M   'P 1'
#
loop_
_entity.id
_entity.type
_entity.pdbx_description
1 polymer ?
#
loop_
_entity_poly.entity_id
_entity_poly.type
_entity_poly.pdbx_seq_one_letter_code
_entity_poly.pdbx_strand_id
1 'polypeptide(L)'
;MNGNIIEKCLELEFNNIDTIFPNYKSLPSKKKKKKTPNSSKICKVCGYSLDDFLKTGVVSCPKCYEYFKSELSKHIKKIHRENKHIGKISSKNLTNKDIEAKINKYREEIELLIKIEKYEEAALIRDKLEHLKKDLISKKTKSEKKDVR
;
A
#
# COMPACT_ATOMS: atom_id res chain seq x y z
N MET A 1 -6.73 -30.19 28.47
CA MET A 1 -7.91 -29.30 28.47
C MET A 1 -7.38 -27.88 28.63
N ASN A 2 -6.80 -27.29 27.59
CA ASN A 2 -7.48 -26.43 26.60
C ASN A 2 -8.29 -25.30 27.26
N GLY A 3 -7.63 -24.52 28.13
CA GLY A 3 -8.13 -23.21 28.57
C GLY A 3 -7.95 -22.22 27.44
N ASN A 4 -9.08 -21.79 26.89
CA ASN A 4 -9.22 -20.99 25.68
C ASN A 4 -8.58 -19.61 25.89
N ILE A 5 -7.51 -19.29 25.15
CA ILE A 5 -6.90 -17.94 25.12
C ILE A 5 -7.93 -16.84 24.82
N ILE A 6 -9.05 -17.21 24.18
CA ILE A 6 -10.19 -16.36 23.86
C ILE A 6 -10.92 -15.86 25.11
N GLU A 7 -10.96 -16.62 26.21
CA GLU A 7 -11.67 -16.21 27.43
C GLU A 7 -10.90 -15.15 28.23
N LYS A 8 -9.57 -15.11 28.12
CA LYS A 8 -8.73 -14.13 28.83
C LYS A 8 -8.76 -12.73 28.21
N CYS A 9 -9.41 -12.58 27.05
CA CYS A 9 -9.56 -11.30 26.35
C CYS A 9 -10.80 -10.50 26.79
N LEU A 10 -11.72 -11.09 27.56
CA LEU A 10 -12.97 -10.42 27.98
C LEU A 10 -12.82 -9.48 29.18
N GLU A 11 -11.68 -9.49 29.89
CA GLU A 11 -11.44 -8.65 31.07
C GLU A 11 -10.75 -7.31 30.76
N LEU A 12 -10.35 -7.07 29.50
CA LEU A 12 -9.77 -5.79 29.11
C LEU A 12 -10.86 -4.95 28.45
N GLU A 13 -11.34 -3.93 29.16
CA GLU A 13 -12.28 -2.94 28.66
C GLU A 13 -11.67 -2.12 27.50
N PHE A 14 -11.67 -2.69 26.30
CA PHE A 14 -11.23 -2.07 25.05
C PHE A 14 -12.16 -0.95 24.53
N ASN A 15 -13.18 -0.59 25.30
CA ASN A 15 -14.21 0.36 24.85
C ASN A 15 -13.92 1.81 25.25
N ASN A 16 -12.86 2.08 26.01
CA ASN A 16 -12.52 3.44 26.40
C ASN A 16 -11.33 3.97 25.57
N ILE A 17 -11.63 4.91 24.67
CA ILE A 17 -10.64 5.50 23.76
C ILE A 17 -9.56 6.29 24.54
N ASP A 18 -9.91 6.77 25.74
CA ASP A 18 -9.03 7.52 26.63
C ASP A 18 -7.96 6.63 27.28
N THR A 19 -8.25 5.34 27.54
CA THR A 19 -7.25 4.38 28.06
C THR A 19 -6.33 3.86 26.97
N ILE A 20 -6.79 3.79 25.72
CA ILE A 20 -5.98 3.31 24.59
C ILE A 20 -5.01 4.39 24.07
N PHE A 21 -5.44 5.66 24.06
CA PHE A 21 -4.62 6.78 23.61
C PHE A 21 -4.55 7.90 24.67
N PRO A 22 -3.83 7.72 25.78
CA PRO A 22 -3.86 8.63 26.95
C PRO A 22 -3.38 10.07 26.69
N ASN A 23 -2.94 10.38 25.47
CA ASN A 23 -2.49 11.71 25.06
C ASN A 23 -3.17 12.23 23.79
N TYR A 24 -4.32 11.67 23.37
CA TYR A 24 -5.07 12.26 22.28
C TYR A 24 -5.77 13.54 22.78
N LYS A 25 -5.32 14.69 22.28
CA LYS A 25 -6.03 15.96 22.50
C LYS A 25 -7.16 16.01 21.48
N SER A 26 -8.41 15.99 21.94
CA SER A 26 -9.56 16.28 21.09
C SER A 26 -9.37 17.64 20.42
N LEU A 27 -9.38 17.68 19.08
CA LEU A 27 -9.25 18.94 18.37
C LEU A 27 -10.50 19.80 18.61
N PRO A 28 -10.36 21.07 19.05
CA PRO A 28 -11.50 21.95 19.19
C PRO A 28 -12.05 22.29 17.80
N SER A 29 -13.33 21.96 17.61
CA SER A 29 -14.09 22.25 16.38
C SER A 29 -14.29 23.76 16.21
N LYS A 30 -13.31 24.46 15.63
CA LYS A 30 -13.46 25.88 15.26
C LYS A 30 -14.41 26.00 14.05
N LYS A 31 -15.67 26.36 14.30
CA LYS A 31 -16.61 26.78 13.25
C LYS A 31 -16.09 28.06 12.57
N LYS A 32 -15.68 27.99 11.30
CA LYS A 32 -15.39 29.16 10.45
C LYS A 32 -16.39 29.27 9.28
N LYS A 33 -16.81 30.51 9.02
CA LYS A 33 -17.90 30.94 8.12
C LYS A 33 -17.77 30.43 6.67
N LYS A 34 -18.93 30.12 6.07
CA LYS A 34 -19.12 29.66 4.68
C LYS A 34 -18.78 30.76 3.66
N LYS A 35 -18.03 30.39 2.63
CA LYS A 35 -18.10 30.99 1.29
C LYS A 35 -18.64 29.92 0.35
N THR A 36 -19.71 30.23 -0.37
CA THR A 36 -20.22 29.50 -1.54
C THR A 36 -19.68 30.16 -2.82
N PRO A 37 -19.91 29.61 -4.02
CA PRO A 37 -20.16 28.23 -4.41
C PRO A 37 -19.14 27.77 -5.49
N ASN A 38 -18.88 26.47 -5.60
CA ASN A 38 -18.44 25.87 -6.86
C ASN A 38 -18.80 24.39 -6.82
N SER A 39 -19.99 24.06 -7.37
CA SER A 39 -20.45 22.70 -7.68
C SER A 39 -19.86 21.62 -6.77
N SER A 40 -19.96 21.83 -5.45
CA SER A 40 -19.26 20.96 -4.51
C SER A 40 -20.04 19.67 -4.51
N LYS A 41 -19.37 18.55 -4.84
CA LYS A 41 -20.03 17.26 -4.69
C LYS A 41 -20.39 17.14 -3.22
N ILE A 42 -21.68 16.95 -2.95
CA ILE A 42 -22.23 16.77 -1.62
C ILE A 42 -22.54 15.29 -1.45
N CYS A 43 -22.23 14.73 -0.30
CA CYS A 43 -22.64 13.38 0.04
C CYS A 43 -24.16 13.34 0.18
N LYS A 44 -24.83 12.50 -0.61
CA LYS A 44 -26.30 12.37 -0.58
C LYS A 44 -26.86 11.80 0.73
N VAL A 45 -26.00 11.30 1.63
CA VAL A 45 -26.42 10.64 2.88
C VAL A 45 -26.23 11.54 4.10
N CYS A 46 -25.08 12.18 4.26
CA CYS A 46 -24.82 13.06 5.40
C CYS A 46 -24.82 14.56 5.05
N GLY A 47 -24.93 14.91 3.78
CA GLY A 47 -24.89 16.31 3.33
C GLY A 47 -23.51 16.98 3.43
N TYR A 48 -22.46 16.23 3.78
CA TYR A 48 -21.10 16.75 3.89
C TYR A 48 -20.55 17.12 2.52
N SER A 49 -19.86 18.26 2.41
CA SER A 49 -19.33 18.75 1.14
C SER A 49 -17.87 18.35 0.93
N LEU A 50 -17.46 18.23 -0.33
CA LEU A 50 -16.05 18.03 -0.68
C LEU A 50 -15.13 19.14 -0.16
N ASP A 51 -15.59 20.39 -0.14
CA ASP A 51 -14.79 21.52 0.32
C ASP A 51 -14.49 21.42 1.82
N ASP A 52 -15.42 20.87 2.59
CA ASP A 52 -15.22 20.61 4.00
C ASP A 52 -14.19 19.51 4.22
N PHE A 53 -14.21 18.45 3.39
CA PHE A 53 -13.16 17.42 3.38
C PHE A 53 -11.79 18.01 3.05
N LEU A 54 -11.67 18.85 2.02
CA LEU A 54 -10.38 19.44 1.63
C LEU A 54 -9.78 20.35 2.71
N LYS A 55 -10.62 20.98 3.54
CA LYS A 55 -10.18 21.84 4.64
C LYS A 55 -9.80 21.06 5.90
N THR A 56 -10.55 20.00 6.20
CA THR A 56 -10.41 19.24 7.46
C THR A 56 -9.53 18.00 7.31
N GLY A 57 -9.46 17.43 6.11
CA GLY A 57 -8.82 16.15 5.82
C GLY A 57 -9.62 14.93 6.29
N VAL A 58 -10.84 15.12 6.82
CA VAL A 58 -11.64 14.05 7.45
C VAL A 58 -12.99 13.90 6.74
N VAL A 59 -13.43 12.65 6.57
CA VAL A 59 -14.76 12.34 6.03
C VAL A 59 -15.74 12.02 7.14
N SER A 60 -17.00 12.46 6.99
CA SER A 60 -18.00 12.39 8.05
C SER A 60 -18.78 11.07 8.13
N CYS A 61 -18.84 10.27 7.07
CA CYS A 61 -19.58 8.99 7.08
C CYS A 61 -18.96 7.97 6.10
N PRO A 62 -19.29 6.67 6.21
CA PRO A 62 -18.69 5.62 5.36
C PRO A 62 -18.93 5.86 3.87
N LYS A 63 -20.15 6.23 3.48
CA LYS A 63 -20.51 6.50 2.08
C LYS A 63 -19.74 7.68 1.46
N CYS A 64 -19.15 8.58 2.27
CA CYS A 64 -18.29 9.63 1.74
C CYS A 64 -17.07 9.08 1.00
N TYR A 65 -16.55 7.90 1.38
CA TYR A 65 -15.44 7.25 0.68
C TYR A 65 -15.80 6.89 -0.77
N GLU A 66 -17.06 6.58 -1.03
CA GLU A 66 -17.56 6.22 -2.35
C GLU A 66 -17.86 7.47 -3.19
N TYR A 67 -18.63 8.40 -2.64
CA TYR A 67 -19.02 9.63 -3.35
C TYR A 67 -17.84 10.50 -3.74
N PHE A 68 -16.79 10.50 -2.93
CA PHE A 68 -15.60 11.34 -3.11
C PHE A 68 -14.38 10.55 -3.54
N LYS A 69 -14.53 9.31 -3.99
CA LYS A 69 -13.43 8.38 -4.29
C LYS A 69 -12.34 8.98 -5.18
N SER A 70 -12.72 9.72 -6.22
CA SER A 70 -11.79 10.36 -7.15
C SER A 70 -10.95 11.47 -6.49
N GLU A 71 -11.55 12.28 -5.65
CA GLU A 71 -10.89 13.40 -4.96
C GLU A 71 -10.08 12.89 -3.77
N LEU A 72 -10.63 11.94 -3.00
CA LEU A 72 -9.95 11.24 -1.92
C LEU A 72 -8.68 10.58 -2.43
N SER A 73 -8.75 9.79 -3.51
CA SER A 73 -7.58 9.14 -4.08
C SER A 73 -6.51 10.13 -4.55
N LYS A 74 -6.89 11.30 -5.10
CA LYS A 74 -5.91 12.35 -5.45
C LYS A 74 -5.29 12.98 -4.21
N HIS A 75 -6.09 13.25 -3.19
CA HIS A 75 -5.64 13.92 -1.97
C HIS A 75 -4.77 13.00 -1.11
N ILE A 76 -5.20 11.76 -0.89
CA ILE A 76 -4.44 10.71 -0.19
C ILE A 76 -3.11 10.47 -0.90
N LYS A 77 -3.08 10.42 -2.24
CA LYS A 77 -1.83 10.24 -2.98
C LYS A 77 -0.84 11.39 -2.78
N LYS A 78 -1.30 12.63 -2.62
CA LYS A 78 -0.42 13.77 -2.30
C LYS A 78 0.26 13.61 -0.95
N ILE A 79 -0.43 13.02 0.04
CA ILE A 79 0.09 12.85 1.40
C ILE A 79 0.93 11.57 1.52
N HIS A 80 0.37 10.43 1.09
CA HIS A 80 0.94 9.10 1.28
C HIS A 80 1.75 8.58 0.09
N ARG A 81 1.95 9.40 -0.97
CA ARG A 81 2.60 9.10 -2.27
C ARG A 81 1.91 8.02 -3.10
N GLU A 82 1.33 7.01 -2.46
CA GLU A 82 0.60 5.92 -3.08
C GLU A 82 -0.74 5.69 -2.36
N ASN A 83 -1.75 5.27 -3.11
CA ASN A 83 -3.10 5.02 -2.58
C ASN A 83 -3.29 3.60 -2.03
N LYS A 84 -2.26 2.76 -2.14
CA LYS A 84 -2.31 1.36 -1.72
C LYS A 84 -1.02 1.02 -0.99
N HIS A 85 -1.15 0.54 0.24
CA HIS A 85 -0.02 -0.05 0.96
C HIS A 85 0.23 -1.46 0.41
N ILE A 86 1.42 -1.70 -0.14
CA ILE A 86 1.80 -2.99 -0.72
C ILE A 86 2.42 -3.92 0.36
N GLY A 87 2.68 -3.40 1.56
CA GLY A 87 3.38 -4.13 2.63
C GLY A 87 4.85 -3.71 2.76
N LYS A 88 5.53 -4.26 3.77
CA LYS A 88 6.98 -4.05 3.99
C LYS A 88 7.77 -5.00 3.09
N ILE A 89 8.02 -4.60 1.85
CA ILE A 89 8.91 -5.34 0.94
C ILE A 89 10.34 -4.86 1.21
N SER A 90 11.13 -5.65 1.95
CA SER A 90 12.58 -5.44 1.98
C SER A 90 13.12 -5.77 0.59
N SER A 91 13.98 -4.91 0.02
CA SER A 91 14.71 -5.20 -1.22
C SER A 91 15.46 -6.55 -1.17
N LYS A 92 15.74 -7.07 0.03
CA LYS A 92 16.37 -8.39 0.26
C LYS A 92 15.40 -9.57 0.09
N ASN A 93 14.10 -9.35 0.26
CA ASN A 93 13.07 -10.39 0.26
C ASN A 93 12.21 -10.35 -1.01
N LEU A 94 12.82 -10.25 -2.19
CA LEU A 94 12.09 -10.64 -3.40
C LEU A 94 11.71 -12.11 -3.31
N THR A 95 10.42 -12.41 -3.47
CA THR A 95 9.92 -13.77 -3.56
C THR A 95 10.43 -14.44 -4.84
N ASN A 96 10.42 -15.78 -4.89
CA ASN A 96 10.81 -16.49 -6.11
C ASN A 96 9.97 -16.05 -7.32
N LYS A 97 8.67 -15.78 -7.12
CA LYS A 97 7.77 -15.27 -8.16
C LYS A 97 8.19 -13.89 -8.68
N ASP A 98 8.64 -12.99 -7.80
CA ASP A 98 9.10 -11.66 -8.20
C ASP A 98 10.38 -11.73 -9.04
N ILE A 99 11.27 -12.66 -8.70
CA ILE A 99 12.51 -12.90 -9.44
C ILE A 99 12.19 -13.52 -10.81
N GLU A 100 11.30 -14.51 -10.87
CA GLU A 100 10.83 -15.12 -12.12
C GLU A 100 10.18 -14.08 -13.04
N ALA A 101 9.35 -13.20 -12.50
CA ALA A 101 8.75 -12.10 -13.27
C ALA A 101 9.81 -11.14 -13.85
N LYS A 102 10.87 -10.83 -13.09
CA LYS A 102 12.00 -10.02 -13.58
C LYS A 102 12.81 -10.74 -14.66
N ILE A 103 13.03 -12.05 -14.54
CA ILE A 103 13.69 -12.87 -15.56
C ILE A 103 12.93 -12.78 -16.89
N ASN A 104 11.59 -12.91 -16.85
CA ASN A 104 10.77 -12.83 -18.06
C ASN A 104 10.84 -11.44 -18.70
N LYS A 105 10.79 -10.37 -17.90
CA LYS A 105 10.96 -9.00 -18.41
C LYS A 105 12.29 -8.78 -19.12
N TYR A 106 13.40 -9.24 -18.54
CA TYR A 106 14.71 -9.14 -19.18
C TYR A 106 14.82 -9.98 -20.45
N ARG A 107 14.13 -11.12 -20.55
CA ARG A 107 14.06 -11.90 -21.80
C ARG A 107 13.36 -11.12 -22.91
N GLU A 108 12.20 -10.55 -22.61
CA GLU A 108 11.43 -9.71 -23.54
C GLU A 108 12.27 -8.49 -23.97
N GLU A 109 12.96 -7.85 -23.02
CA GLU A 109 13.81 -6.68 -23.29
C GLU A 109 15.00 -7.03 -24.20
N ILE A 110 15.67 -8.17 -23.98
CA ILE A 110 16.74 -8.65 -24.87
C ILE A 110 16.22 -8.87 -26.28
N GLU A 111 15.07 -9.54 -26.44
CA GLU A 111 14.47 -9.77 -27.77
C GLU A 111 14.13 -8.47 -28.49
N LEU A 112 13.62 -7.48 -27.75
CA LEU A 112 13.37 -6.15 -28.31
C LEU A 112 14.66 -5.46 -28.73
N LEU A 113 15.69 -5.46 -27.88
CA LEU A 113 17.00 -4.85 -28.17
C LEU A 113 17.67 -5.49 -29.40
N ILE A 114 17.55 -6.81 -29.56
CA ILE A 114 18.05 -7.50 -30.77
C ILE A 114 17.29 -7.05 -32.02
N LYS A 115 15.95 -6.90 -31.94
CA LYS A 115 15.13 -6.45 -33.08
C LYS A 115 15.46 -5.04 -33.55
N ILE A 116 15.92 -4.18 -32.65
CA ILE A 116 16.34 -2.81 -32.97
C ILE A 116 17.87 -2.69 -33.14
N GLU A 117 18.57 -3.81 -33.32
CA GLU A 117 20.02 -3.88 -33.59
C GLU A 117 20.92 -3.28 -32.51
N LYS A 118 20.41 -3.19 -31.27
CA LYS A 118 21.16 -2.69 -30.11
C LYS A 118 21.87 -3.81 -29.36
N TYR A 119 22.89 -4.38 -30.00
CA TYR A 119 23.56 -5.57 -29.47
C TYR A 119 24.35 -5.34 -28.18
N GLU A 120 24.96 -4.17 -28.00
CA GLU A 120 25.70 -3.84 -26.78
C GLU A 120 24.77 -3.76 -25.56
N GLU A 121 23.64 -3.07 -25.70
CA GLU A 121 22.63 -3.00 -24.65
C GLU A 121 22.06 -4.40 -24.35
N ALA A 122 21.80 -5.21 -25.38
CA ALA A 122 21.33 -6.59 -25.22
C ALA A 122 22.33 -7.46 -24.44
N ALA A 123 23.63 -7.31 -24.68
CA ALA A 123 24.68 -8.00 -23.94
C ALA A 123 24.68 -7.61 -22.46
N LEU A 124 24.54 -6.31 -22.15
CA LEU A 124 24.45 -5.85 -20.75
C LEU A 124 23.23 -6.41 -20.01
N ILE A 125 22.07 -6.50 -20.67
CA ILE A 125 20.86 -7.08 -20.07
C ILE A 125 20.99 -8.59 -19.92
N ARG A 126 21.64 -9.28 -20.87
CA ARG A 126 21.94 -10.72 -20.79
C ARG A 126 22.80 -11.04 -19.57
N ASP A 127 23.85 -10.26 -19.32
CA ASP A 127 24.73 -10.50 -18.18
C ASP A 127 23.97 -10.29 -16.85
N LYS A 128 23.11 -9.28 -16.78
CA LYS A 128 22.20 -9.07 -15.63
C LYS A 128 21.23 -10.24 -15.44
N LEU A 129 20.71 -10.81 -16.52
CA LEU A 129 19.82 -11.98 -16.49
C LEU A 129 20.52 -13.20 -15.90
N GLU A 130 21.79 -13.43 -16.25
CA GLU A 130 22.57 -14.54 -15.70
C GLU A 130 22.79 -14.41 -14.19
N HIS A 131 23.16 -13.22 -13.71
CA HIS A 131 23.29 -12.96 -12.29
C HIS A 131 21.99 -13.23 -11.54
N LEU A 132 20.87 -12.76 -12.07
CA LEU A 132 19.57 -12.90 -11.44
C LEU A 132 19.07 -14.37 -11.43
N LYS A 133 19.42 -15.17 -12.43
CA LYS A 133 19.19 -16.63 -12.44
C LYS A 133 20.03 -17.35 -11.39
N LYS A 134 21.31 -17.00 -11.23
CA LYS A 134 22.19 -17.57 -10.19
C LYS A 134 21.64 -17.28 -8.80
N ASP A 135 21.16 -16.06 -8.56
CA ASP A 135 20.52 -15.67 -7.30
C ASP A 135 19.28 -16.54 -7.01
N LEU A 136 18.44 -16.80 -8.01
CA LEU A 136 17.27 -17.67 -7.87
C LEU A 136 17.64 -19.11 -7.51
N ILE A 137 18.67 -19.67 -8.14
CA ILE A 137 19.17 -21.02 -7.84
C ILE A 137 19.73 -21.08 -6.41
N SER A 138 20.51 -20.06 -6.01
CA SER A 138 21.06 -19.98 -4.66
C SER A 138 19.99 -19.86 -3.56
N LYS A 139 18.83 -19.24 -3.89
CA LYS A 139 17.67 -19.17 -2.99
C LYS A 139 16.96 -20.51 -2.88
N LYS A 140 16.75 -21.24 -4.00
CA LYS A 140 16.11 -22.56 -4.01
C LYS A 140 16.89 -23.61 -3.19
N THR A 141 18.21 -23.64 -3.33
CA THR A 141 19.07 -24.57 -2.56
C THR A 141 19.12 -24.27 -1.06
N LYS A 142 18.90 -23.02 -0.65
CA LYS A 142 18.79 -22.64 0.77
C LYS A 142 17.44 -23.00 1.39
N SER A 143 16.36 -23.04 0.62
CA SER A 143 15.07 -23.55 1.09
C SER A 143 15.10 -25.06 1.34
N GLU A 144 15.66 -25.85 0.42
CA GLU A 144 15.71 -27.32 0.54
C GLU A 144 16.55 -27.80 1.74
N LYS A 145 17.61 -27.07 2.12
CA LYS A 145 18.41 -27.38 3.31
C LYS A 145 17.73 -27.02 4.64
N LYS A 146 16.62 -26.28 4.62
CA LYS A 146 15.89 -25.86 5.82
C LYS A 146 14.87 -26.88 6.30
N ASP A 147 14.52 -27.84 5.44
CA ASP A 147 13.50 -28.86 5.69
C ASP A 147 14.10 -30.19 6.20
N VAL A 148 15.42 -30.25 6.44
CA VAL A 148 16.10 -31.36 7.12
C VAL A 148 16.25 -31.01 8.61
N ARG A 149 15.18 -31.23 9.39
CA ARG A 149 15.24 -31.32 10.86
C ARG A 149 14.25 -32.34 11.37
#